data_AF-A0A3N5UUC8-F1
#
_entry.id   AF-A0A3N5UUC8-F1
#
_cell.length_a   1.000
_cell.length_b   1.000
_cell.length_c   1.000
_cell.angle_alpha   90.00
_cell.angle_beta   90.00
_cell.angle_gamma   90.00
#
_symmetry.space_group_name_H-M   'P 1'
#
loop_
_entity.id
_entity.type
_entity.pdbx_description
1 polymer ?
#
loop_
_entity_poly.entity_id
_entity_poly.type
_entity_poly.pdbx_seq_one_letter_code
_entity_poly.pdbx_strand_id
1 'polypeptide(L)'
;MGTGADIIELLQVSAPDETRIDTGNGHDIIFIDGVFDGSDFVRSEFTGKFKVDTGSGEDLLEFHHAIFHGEVDVKLGSGIDGACSTQDSEFLMPDQANFNGGSPNGFPGDGFVAPTIGLNVTGFEFDPDDCSFLGGRF
;
A
#
# COMPACT_ATOMS: atom_id res chain seq x y z
N MET A 1 8.92 -19.27 1.83
CA MET A 1 8.58 -18.02 1.16
C MET A 1 8.44 -18.31 -0.32
N GLY A 2 7.40 -17.75 -0.95
CA GLY A 2 7.22 -17.82 -2.39
C GLY A 2 8.38 -17.13 -3.11
N THR A 3 8.64 -17.55 -4.33
CA THR A 3 9.57 -16.89 -5.25
C THR A 3 8.84 -16.71 -6.57
N GLY A 4 8.76 -15.50 -7.09
CA GLY A 4 8.07 -15.21 -8.35
C GLY A 4 7.49 -13.81 -8.36
N ALA A 5 7.04 -13.34 -9.52
CA ALA A 5 6.30 -12.08 -9.61
C ALA A 5 4.81 -12.39 -9.41
N ASP A 6 4.24 -11.92 -8.31
CA ASP A 6 2.83 -12.10 -8.00
C ASP A 6 2.01 -10.86 -8.40
N ILE A 7 0.79 -11.08 -8.87
CA ILE A 7 -0.20 -10.00 -9.08
C ILE A 7 -1.45 -10.35 -8.29
N ILE A 8 -1.83 -9.45 -7.38
CA ILE A 8 -2.99 -9.58 -6.51
C ILE A 8 -3.92 -8.40 -6.75
N GLU A 9 -5.16 -8.68 -7.14
CA GLU A 9 -6.20 -7.66 -7.32
C GLU A 9 -7.35 -7.94 -6.35
N LEU A 10 -7.68 -6.95 -5.51
CA LEU A 10 -8.80 -6.97 -4.59
C LEU A 10 -9.81 -5.90 -4.99
N LEU A 11 -10.92 -6.32 -5.58
CA LEU A 11 -11.95 -5.42 -6.11
C LEU A 11 -13.25 -5.57 -5.31
N GLN A 12 -13.75 -4.46 -4.77
CA GLN A 12 -15.00 -4.40 -3.99
C GLN A 12 -15.06 -5.49 -2.88
N VAL A 13 -13.97 -5.64 -2.13
CA VAL A 13 -13.85 -6.64 -1.06
C VAL A 13 -14.38 -6.06 0.25
N SER A 14 -15.14 -6.85 1.01
CA SER A 14 -15.48 -6.54 2.40
C SER A 14 -14.87 -7.60 3.32
N ALA A 15 -13.91 -7.18 4.13
CA ALA A 15 -13.19 -8.03 5.09
C ALA A 15 -13.52 -7.59 6.52
N PRO A 16 -14.38 -8.33 7.25
CA PRO A 16 -14.78 -7.96 8.61
C PRO A 16 -13.67 -8.21 9.64
N ASP A 17 -12.77 -9.15 9.36
CA ASP A 17 -11.67 -9.58 10.23
C ASP A 17 -10.31 -9.07 9.71
N GLU A 18 -9.21 -9.56 10.29
CA GLU A 18 -7.85 -9.24 9.84
C GLU A 18 -7.62 -9.69 8.38
N THR A 19 -7.14 -8.76 7.55
CA THR A 19 -6.64 -9.04 6.21
C THR A 19 -5.12 -9.06 6.25
N ARG A 20 -4.53 -10.12 5.69
CA ARG A 20 -3.09 -10.30 5.57
C ARG A 20 -2.72 -10.77 4.18
N ILE A 21 -1.81 -10.05 3.54
CA ILE A 21 -1.21 -10.39 2.25
C ILE A 21 0.29 -10.62 2.48
N ASP A 22 0.77 -11.82 2.15
CA ASP A 22 2.19 -12.17 2.17
C ASP A 22 2.57 -12.74 0.78
N THR A 23 3.47 -12.09 0.05
CA THR A 23 3.89 -12.53 -1.31
C THR A 23 5.23 -13.25 -1.30
N GLY A 24 6.18 -12.80 -0.46
CA GLY A 24 7.53 -13.37 -0.41
C GLY A 24 8.46 -12.65 -1.38
N ASN A 25 9.46 -13.35 -1.94
CA ASN A 25 10.46 -12.69 -2.77
C ASN A 25 10.00 -12.64 -4.23
N GLY A 26 10.09 -11.49 -4.88
CA GLY A 26 9.38 -11.28 -6.12
C GLY A 26 9.38 -9.85 -6.58
N HIS A 27 8.85 -9.63 -7.78
CA HIS A 27 8.40 -8.30 -8.18
C HIS A 27 6.88 -8.35 -8.09
N ASP A 28 6.33 -7.89 -6.97
CA ASP A 28 4.95 -8.14 -6.62
C ASP A 28 4.09 -6.89 -6.82
N ILE A 29 2.89 -7.06 -7.37
CA ILE A 29 1.95 -5.96 -7.57
C ILE A 29 0.66 -6.29 -6.83
N ILE A 30 0.27 -5.42 -5.92
CA ILE A 30 -0.95 -5.51 -5.13
C ILE A 30 -1.81 -4.30 -5.45
N PHE A 31 -2.96 -4.54 -6.06
CA PHE A 31 -3.94 -3.53 -6.41
C PHE A 31 -5.22 -3.73 -5.61
N ILE A 32 -5.71 -2.66 -4.99
CA ILE A 32 -6.96 -2.64 -4.23
C ILE A 32 -7.83 -1.53 -4.77
N ASP A 33 -9.06 -1.86 -5.16
CA ASP A 33 -9.99 -0.83 -5.65
C ASP A 33 -11.43 -1.11 -5.24
N GLY A 34 -12.25 -0.07 -5.24
CA GLY A 34 -13.68 -0.19 -5.35
C GLY A 34 -14.10 -0.55 -6.78
N VAL A 35 -15.38 -0.87 -6.96
CA VAL A 35 -15.96 -1.14 -8.29
C VAL A 35 -17.08 -0.16 -8.54
N PHE A 36 -17.05 0.50 -9.70
CA PHE A 36 -18.11 1.40 -10.12
C PHE A 36 -19.38 0.61 -10.48
N ASP A 37 -20.50 0.87 -9.78
CA ASP A 37 -21.76 0.15 -9.98
C ASP A 37 -22.70 0.78 -11.01
N GLY A 38 -22.25 1.87 -11.65
CA GLY A 38 -23.04 2.69 -12.57
C GLY A 38 -23.49 4.02 -11.98
N SER A 39 -23.36 4.22 -10.67
CA SER A 39 -23.70 5.46 -9.98
C SER A 39 -22.59 6.00 -9.09
N ASP A 40 -21.92 5.13 -8.34
CA ASP A 40 -20.81 5.46 -7.46
C ASP A 40 -19.81 4.29 -7.42
N PHE A 41 -18.63 4.53 -6.84
CA PHE A 41 -17.69 3.46 -6.50
C PHE A 41 -18.15 2.76 -5.22
N VAL A 42 -18.49 1.47 -5.35
CA VAL A 42 -18.67 0.61 -4.19
C VAL A 42 -17.28 0.25 -3.68
N ARG A 43 -16.94 0.83 -2.53
CA ARG A 43 -15.60 0.78 -1.96
C ARG A 43 -15.23 -0.62 -1.44
N SER A 44 -13.92 -0.89 -1.44
CA SER A 44 -13.37 -2.00 -0.65
C SER A 44 -13.28 -1.61 0.83
N GLU A 45 -13.75 -2.45 1.73
CA GLU A 45 -13.82 -2.19 3.17
C GLU A 45 -13.02 -3.21 3.98
N PHE A 46 -12.06 -2.72 4.75
CA PHE A 46 -11.23 -3.53 5.66
C PHE A 46 -11.52 -3.09 7.11
N THR A 47 -12.33 -3.89 7.80
CA THR A 47 -12.78 -3.57 9.16
C THR A 47 -11.71 -3.89 10.20
N GLY A 48 -11.06 -5.05 10.06
CA GLY A 48 -9.99 -5.49 10.95
C GLY A 48 -8.64 -4.82 10.65
N LYS A 49 -7.58 -5.36 11.25
CA LYS A 49 -6.22 -4.95 10.92
C LYS A 49 -5.89 -5.33 9.48
N PHE A 50 -5.24 -4.42 8.75
CA PHE A 50 -4.78 -4.67 7.38
C PHE A 50 -3.26 -4.73 7.36
N LYS A 51 -2.71 -5.83 6.83
CA LYS A 51 -1.27 -6.07 6.72
C LYS A 51 -0.85 -6.49 5.33
N VAL A 52 0.25 -5.92 4.87
CA VAL A 52 0.99 -6.34 3.68
C VAL A 52 2.44 -6.58 4.09
N ASP A 53 2.99 -7.72 3.70
CA ASP A 53 4.40 -8.08 3.88
C ASP A 53 4.92 -8.66 2.55
N THR A 54 5.64 -7.83 1.79
CA THR A 54 6.38 -8.28 0.62
C THR A 54 7.85 -8.51 1.02
N GLY A 55 8.50 -9.44 0.33
CA GLY A 55 9.81 -9.95 0.71
C GLY A 55 10.95 -9.13 0.11
N SER A 56 11.28 -9.36 -1.14
CA SER A 56 12.37 -8.62 -1.78
C SER A 56 12.17 -8.57 -3.28
N GLY A 57 12.36 -7.39 -3.88
CA GLY A 57 12.44 -7.20 -5.32
C GLY A 57 11.97 -5.81 -5.73
N GLU A 58 10.93 -5.72 -6.55
CA GLU A 58 10.37 -4.42 -6.94
C GLU A 58 8.86 -4.52 -6.73
N ASP A 59 8.42 -4.09 -5.55
CA ASP A 59 7.07 -4.35 -5.09
C ASP A 59 6.21 -3.09 -5.11
N LEU A 60 4.97 -3.20 -5.58
CA LEU A 60 4.02 -2.10 -5.66
C LEU A 60 2.74 -2.44 -4.92
N LEU A 61 2.34 -1.58 -3.99
CA LEU A 61 1.00 -1.54 -3.42
C LEU A 61 0.29 -0.27 -3.90
N GLU A 62 -0.82 -0.45 -4.59
CA GLU A 62 -1.69 0.65 -5.02
C GLU A 62 -3.11 0.41 -4.49
N PHE A 63 -3.72 1.45 -3.93
CA PHE A 63 -5.07 1.35 -3.43
C PHE A 63 -5.91 2.60 -3.71
N HIS A 64 -7.14 2.32 -4.11
CA HIS A 64 -8.17 3.26 -4.54
C HIS A 64 -9.51 2.89 -3.94
N HIS A 65 -10.36 3.89 -3.73
CA HIS A 65 -11.73 3.72 -3.23
C HIS A 65 -11.82 2.68 -2.09
N ALA A 66 -10.88 2.73 -1.15
CA ALA A 66 -10.76 1.77 -0.06
C ALA A 66 -10.99 2.46 1.29
N ILE A 67 -11.63 1.76 2.24
CA ILE A 67 -11.80 2.22 3.61
C ILE A 67 -11.08 1.27 4.55
N PHE A 68 -10.12 1.79 5.31
CA PHE A 68 -9.42 1.09 6.36
C PHE A 68 -9.91 1.57 7.72
N HIS A 69 -10.66 0.71 8.41
CA HIS A 69 -11.22 1.04 9.72
C HIS A 69 -10.22 0.77 10.86
N GLY A 70 -9.37 -0.25 10.69
CA GLY A 70 -8.39 -0.68 11.68
C GLY A 70 -6.97 -0.14 11.43
N GLU A 71 -6.01 -0.72 12.16
CA GLU A 71 -4.58 -0.47 11.96
C GLU A 71 -4.14 -0.92 10.57
N VAL A 72 -3.27 -0.14 9.93
CA VAL A 72 -2.64 -0.46 8.64
C VAL A 72 -1.14 -0.60 8.85
N ASP A 73 -0.58 -1.74 8.47
CA ASP A 73 0.85 -2.02 8.58
C ASP A 73 1.34 -2.65 7.27
N VAL A 74 1.98 -1.82 6.43
CA VAL A 74 2.53 -2.20 5.14
C VAL A 74 4.04 -2.24 5.24
N LYS A 75 4.62 -3.41 4.92
CA LYS A 75 6.06 -3.63 4.82
C LYS A 75 6.36 -4.17 3.43
N LEU A 76 7.17 -3.45 2.67
CA LEU A 76 7.52 -3.86 1.31
C LEU A 76 8.91 -4.52 1.19
N GLY A 77 9.50 -4.90 2.31
CA GLY A 77 10.68 -5.76 2.25
C GLY A 77 11.99 -5.03 1.92
N SER A 78 12.70 -5.46 0.88
CA SER A 78 13.92 -4.80 0.42
C SER A 78 13.96 -4.78 -1.10
N GLY A 79 14.21 -3.62 -1.69
CA GLY A 79 13.94 -3.51 -3.11
C GLY A 79 13.78 -2.08 -3.58
N ILE A 80 13.23 -1.94 -4.78
CA ILE A 80 12.63 -0.69 -5.25
C ILE A 80 11.13 -0.85 -5.08
N ASP A 81 10.62 -0.42 -3.93
CA ASP A 81 9.25 -0.73 -3.54
C ASP A 81 8.40 0.55 -3.57
N GLY A 82 7.06 0.48 -3.64
CA GLY A 82 6.17 1.65 -3.70
C GLY A 82 4.82 1.41 -3.03
N ALA A 83 4.30 2.42 -2.32
CA ALA A 83 2.94 2.40 -1.80
C ALA A 83 2.20 3.69 -2.16
N CYS A 84 1.17 3.56 -2.99
CA CYS A 84 0.41 4.67 -3.54
C CYS A 84 -1.05 4.62 -3.05
N SER A 85 -1.50 5.74 -2.48
CA SER A 85 -2.91 6.04 -2.27
C SER A 85 -3.26 7.17 -3.22
N THR A 86 -4.52 7.25 -3.65
CA THR A 86 -5.08 8.54 -4.08
C THR A 86 -6.04 9.10 -3.04
N GLN A 87 -6.52 10.33 -3.26
CA GLN A 87 -7.40 11.05 -2.31
C GLN A 87 -8.79 10.40 -2.14
N ASP A 88 -9.05 9.28 -2.82
CA ASP A 88 -10.31 8.56 -2.84
C ASP A 88 -10.43 7.45 -1.77
N SER A 89 -9.35 7.21 -1.01
CA SER A 89 -9.28 6.21 0.04
C SER A 89 -9.22 6.83 1.44
N GLU A 90 -9.76 6.12 2.43
CA GLU A 90 -9.98 6.63 3.78
C GLU A 90 -9.31 5.75 4.84
N PHE A 91 -8.60 6.41 5.77
CA PHE A 91 -8.03 5.79 6.97
C PHE A 91 -8.75 6.34 8.19
N LEU A 92 -9.48 5.50 8.92
CA LEU A 92 -10.20 5.93 10.13
C LEU A 92 -9.31 5.97 11.38
N MET A 93 -8.14 5.33 11.33
CA MET A 93 -7.09 5.41 12.34
C MET A 93 -5.76 5.85 11.70
N PRO A 94 -5.66 7.08 11.16
CA PRO A 94 -4.49 7.52 10.38
C PRO A 94 -3.18 7.50 11.19
N ASP A 95 -3.24 7.75 12.49
CA ASP A 95 -2.08 7.66 13.41
C ASP A 95 -1.57 6.23 13.61
N GLN A 96 -2.30 5.23 13.12
CA GLN A 96 -1.98 3.80 13.17
C GLN A 96 -1.81 3.21 11.77
N ALA A 97 -1.61 4.05 10.76
CA ALA A 97 -1.27 3.64 9.42
C ALA A 97 0.24 3.84 9.18
N ASN A 98 0.94 2.71 9.02
CA ASN A 98 2.39 2.65 8.84
C ASN A 98 2.71 2.04 7.47
N PHE A 99 3.58 2.73 6.74
CA PHE A 99 4.08 2.29 5.44
C PHE A 99 5.61 2.30 5.49
N ASN A 100 6.21 1.12 5.28
CA ASN A 100 7.65 0.91 5.36
C ASN A 100 8.14 0.22 4.08
N GLY A 101 8.87 0.98 3.25
CA GLY A 101 9.46 0.51 1.99
C GLY A 101 10.83 -0.18 2.13
N GLY A 102 11.33 -0.44 3.34
CA GLY A 102 12.56 -1.23 3.48
C GLY A 102 13.89 -0.50 3.26
N SER A 103 14.97 -1.29 3.08
CA SER A 103 16.34 -0.77 2.82
C SER A 103 16.59 -0.57 1.33
N PRO A 104 17.13 0.58 0.89
CA PRO A 104 17.30 0.88 -0.53
C PRO A 104 18.48 0.09 -1.12
N ASN A 105 18.23 -0.66 -2.20
CA ASN A 105 19.29 -1.30 -2.99
C ASN A 105 19.21 -0.88 -4.46
N GLY A 106 19.50 0.40 -4.72
CA GLY A 106 19.70 0.93 -6.08
C GLY A 106 18.56 1.84 -6.54
N PHE A 107 18.90 3.12 -6.74
CA PHE A 107 18.07 4.27 -7.16
C PHE A 107 17.27 4.99 -6.04
N PRO A 108 17.23 6.34 -6.07
CA PRO A 108 16.36 7.15 -5.22
C PRO A 108 14.97 7.29 -5.87
N GLY A 109 13.92 7.32 -5.05
CA GLY A 109 12.59 7.79 -5.47
C GLY A 109 11.52 7.42 -4.45
N ASP A 110 10.77 8.45 -3.99
CA ASP A 110 9.31 8.72 -4.16
C ASP A 110 8.23 8.25 -3.11
N GLY A 111 6.97 8.71 -3.23
CA GLY A 111 6.15 9.17 -2.10
C GLY A 111 4.73 8.59 -1.90
N PHE A 112 4.28 8.65 -0.64
CA PHE A 112 2.90 8.37 -0.21
C PHE A 112 2.00 9.61 -0.41
N VAL A 113 0.95 9.54 -1.24
CA VAL A 113 -0.01 10.64 -1.43
C VAL A 113 -1.30 10.38 -0.66
N ALA A 114 -1.43 10.90 0.56
CA ALA A 114 -2.72 10.96 1.24
C ALA A 114 -2.98 12.35 1.83
N PRO A 115 -4.23 12.87 1.75
CA PRO A 115 -4.60 14.15 2.34
C PRO A 115 -4.71 14.12 3.89
N THR A 116 -4.39 13.00 4.53
CA THR A 116 -4.73 12.74 5.93
C THR A 116 -3.53 12.94 6.86
N ILE A 117 -3.63 13.94 7.74
CA ILE A 117 -2.66 14.23 8.80
C ILE A 117 -2.63 13.04 9.77
N GLY A 118 -1.45 12.41 9.97
CA GLY A 118 -1.22 11.34 10.98
C GLY A 118 -0.32 10.18 10.55
N LEU A 119 0.04 10.09 9.26
CA LEU A 119 0.75 8.92 8.73
C LEU A 119 2.22 8.87 9.15
N ASN A 120 2.67 7.68 9.55
CA ASN A 120 4.08 7.40 9.80
C ASN A 120 4.69 6.71 8.58
N VAL A 121 5.33 7.53 7.73
CA VAL A 121 6.02 7.07 6.53
C VAL A 121 7.53 7.23 6.74
N THR A 122 8.28 6.16 6.50
CA THR A 122 9.75 6.20 6.54
C THR A 122 10.32 6.02 5.13
N GLY A 123 11.18 6.95 4.69
CA GLY A 123 11.76 6.95 3.33
C GLY A 123 10.94 7.77 2.33
N PHE A 124 10.82 9.09 2.53
CA PHE A 124 9.92 9.99 1.81
C PHE A 124 10.70 11.12 1.09
N GLU A 125 10.26 11.53 -0.11
CA GLU A 125 10.76 12.69 -0.88
C GLU A 125 9.71 13.82 -1.02
N PHE A 126 10.17 15.08 -1.21
CA PHE A 126 9.40 16.32 -1.00
C PHE A 126 8.63 16.88 -2.22
N ASP A 127 8.88 16.43 -3.46
CA ASP A 127 8.22 16.93 -4.68
C ASP A 127 7.57 15.77 -5.48
N PRO A 128 6.27 15.49 -5.29
CA PRO A 128 5.59 14.32 -5.86
C PRO A 128 4.99 14.64 -7.25
N ASP A 129 5.54 14.06 -8.31
CA ASP A 129 5.08 14.38 -9.67
C ASP A 129 4.27 13.26 -10.37
N ASP A 130 4.39 11.97 -10.00
CA ASP A 130 3.81 10.90 -10.84
C ASP A 130 3.59 9.48 -10.23
N CYS A 131 3.39 9.32 -8.91
CA CYS A 131 3.13 8.00 -8.26
C CYS A 131 4.31 7.01 -8.30
N SER A 132 5.54 7.49 -8.11
CA SER A 132 6.73 6.65 -8.04
C SER A 132 7.05 6.16 -6.61
N PHE A 133 7.74 5.00 -6.58
CA PHE A 133 8.29 4.14 -5.51
C PHE A 133 8.62 4.79 -4.14
N LEU A 134 8.55 4.10 -3.00
CA LEU A 134 9.11 4.42 -1.68
C LEU A 134 10.60 4.01 -1.54
N GLY A 135 11.51 5.00 -1.49
CA GLY A 135 12.94 4.81 -1.28
C GLY A 135 13.42 5.05 0.17
N GLY A 136 14.18 4.13 0.74
CA GLY A 136 14.74 4.26 2.09
C GLY A 136 15.80 5.37 2.27
N ARG A 137 15.98 5.85 3.51
CA ARG A 137 16.85 7.01 3.85
C ARG A 137 18.36 6.74 3.67
N PHE A 138 19.08 7.80 3.27
CA PHE A 138 20.54 7.95 3.31
C PHE A 138 21.16 7.74 4.70
#